data_AF-A0A3Q4GJ01-F1
#
_entry.id   AF-A0A3Q4GJ01-F1
#
_cell.length_a   1.000
_cell.length_b   1.000
_cell.length_c   1.000
_cell.angle_alpha   90.00
_cell.angle_beta   90.00
_cell.angle_gamma   90.00
#
_symmetry.space_group_name_H-M   'P 1'
#
loop_
_entity.id
_entity.type
_entity.pdbx_description
1 polymer ?
#
loop_
_entity_poly.entity_id
_entity_poly.type
_entity_poly.pdbx_seq_one_letter_code
_entity_poly.pdbx_strand_id
1 'polypeptide(L)'
;ITWHLHSLSYHIMAASESCIWILMNKLTVTTMEKCFTAHFLLHAQSTTQACDAPTLDGGFFAPKQETYSQGTKLSYTCNEGRTLAMKGWWATSTCHNGKWSHQPQCIGKSSTNKRSCCGINNVFESKSNFTESMNACSVPPKIPHAVIVHQDYQEVFAAGSEVQYECEDGYTAEGAHNKKSVCTQGSWTQGPTCSKWTHSLICFQKYSCVFISVQNCGNIPVIENAFALQTSQYYLTYQCQRLYRLVGPETVKCISSRMWSDLPECRAKFCAVNTNDNPEYISVGTVYIENGEEERVECVKPHSWSLEHYTMVRCINGRVEATECKNLTYDRIVTACVSFSFSSSKI
;
A
#
# COMPACT_ATOMS: atom_id res chain seq x y z
N ILE A 1 37.39 0.30 39.53
CA ILE A 1 37.96 0.02 38.19
C ILE A 1 37.72 -1.46 37.88
N THR A 2 37.04 -1.74 36.76
CA THR A 2 36.89 -3.06 36.09
C THR A 2 36.93 -4.38 36.90
N TRP A 3 35.73 -4.92 37.22
CA TRP A 3 35.27 -6.33 37.16
C TRP A 3 36.27 -7.49 36.91
N HIS A 4 36.17 -8.62 37.65
CA HIS A 4 36.56 -10.04 37.33
C HIS A 4 36.00 -11.12 38.34
N LEU A 5 36.36 -12.44 38.35
CA LEU A 5 35.73 -13.68 37.76
C LEU A 5 35.87 -14.89 38.78
N HIS A 6 35.51 -16.21 38.68
CA HIS A 6 34.87 -17.14 37.69
C HIS A 6 34.40 -18.51 38.30
N SER A 7 33.72 -19.33 37.46
CA SER A 7 33.65 -20.83 37.43
C SER A 7 32.87 -21.56 38.54
N LEU A 8 32.11 -22.64 38.27
CA LEU A 8 31.77 -23.33 37.00
C LEU A 8 30.40 -24.05 37.08
N SER A 9 29.77 -24.17 35.90
CA SER A 9 28.63 -25.00 35.42
C SER A 9 28.17 -26.23 36.24
N TYR A 10 26.92 -26.73 36.18
CA TYR A 10 25.89 -26.78 35.09
C TYR A 10 24.43 -26.71 35.68
N HIS A 11 23.29 -26.92 35.01
CA HIS A 11 22.95 -27.54 33.70
C HIS A 11 21.82 -26.81 32.92
N ILE A 12 21.02 -27.49 32.07
CA ILE A 12 20.29 -26.85 30.95
C ILE A 12 18.85 -27.38 30.73
N MET A 13 17.88 -26.47 30.54
CA MET A 13 16.77 -26.53 29.55
C MET A 13 16.15 -25.11 29.37
N ALA A 14 15.49 -24.81 28.23
CA ALA A 14 15.27 -23.43 27.76
C ALA A 14 13.94 -23.17 27.02
N ALA A 15 13.51 -21.89 26.95
CA ALA A 15 12.54 -21.39 25.97
C ALA A 15 12.54 -19.83 25.84
N SER A 16 12.40 -19.32 24.61
CA SER A 16 12.07 -17.92 24.20
C SER A 16 13.06 -16.78 24.52
N GLU A 17 12.93 -15.66 23.79
CA GLU A 17 13.93 -14.59 23.65
C GLU A 17 13.51 -13.21 24.23
N SER A 18 14.38 -12.21 24.10
CA SER A 18 14.16 -10.76 24.29
C SER A 18 14.34 -10.15 25.70
N CYS A 19 15.59 -10.20 26.15
CA CYS A 19 16.40 -9.02 26.51
C CYS A 19 16.30 -8.30 27.89
N ILE A 20 17.46 -8.30 28.58
CA ILE A 20 18.20 -7.15 29.19
C ILE A 20 17.39 -6.22 30.13
N TRP A 21 17.70 -6.05 31.43
CA TRP A 21 19.02 -5.90 32.05
C TRP A 21 19.17 -6.68 33.37
N ILE A 22 20.35 -7.28 33.62
CA ILE A 22 21.09 -7.17 34.89
C ILE A 22 22.54 -7.72 34.75
N LEU A 23 23.50 -6.94 35.25
CA LEU A 23 24.90 -7.24 35.64
C LEU A 23 25.81 -8.11 34.74
N MET A 24 26.88 -7.47 34.25
CA MET A 24 28.14 -8.12 33.83
C MET A 24 28.87 -8.81 35.00
N ASN A 25 29.73 -9.80 34.71
CA ASN A 25 31.11 -9.97 35.28
C ASN A 25 31.83 -11.19 34.60
N LYS A 26 32.46 -11.18 33.40
CA LYS A 26 33.58 -10.38 32.82
C LYS A 26 34.99 -10.94 33.21
N LEU A 27 35.92 -11.23 32.27
CA LEU A 27 36.81 -12.45 32.29
C LEU A 27 37.28 -12.91 30.91
N THR A 28 38.05 -13.99 30.89
CA THR A 28 38.97 -14.51 29.85
C THR A 28 38.68 -14.08 28.42
N VAL A 29 39.16 -12.88 28.07
CA VAL A 29 39.44 -12.50 26.69
C VAL A 29 40.69 -13.27 26.25
N THR A 30 40.50 -14.36 25.53
CA THR A 30 41.40 -14.90 24.49
C THR A 30 40.69 -16.07 23.79
N THR A 31 41.18 -16.46 22.60
CA THR A 31 40.71 -17.63 21.81
C THR A 31 39.20 -17.70 21.48
N MET A 32 38.66 -16.70 20.77
CA MET A 32 37.46 -16.89 19.92
C MET A 32 37.64 -16.41 18.46
N GLU A 33 38.88 -16.29 18.01
CA GLU A 33 39.22 -15.83 16.64
C GLU A 33 39.17 -16.95 15.57
N LYS A 34 38.79 -18.19 15.94
CA LYS A 34 38.91 -19.39 15.06
C LYS A 34 37.69 -20.33 15.04
N CYS A 35 36.50 -19.88 15.46
CA CYS A 35 35.25 -20.66 15.36
C CYS A 35 34.12 -19.98 14.55
N PHE A 36 34.38 -18.83 13.92
CA PHE A 36 33.45 -18.23 12.95
C PHE A 36 33.63 -18.75 11.51
N THR A 37 34.58 -19.67 11.29
CA THR A 37 34.76 -20.42 10.04
C THR A 37 34.11 -21.81 10.16
N ALA A 38 33.38 -22.23 9.11
CA ALA A 38 32.81 -23.57 8.92
C ALA A 38 31.51 -23.95 9.67
N HIS A 39 30.53 -23.04 9.78
CA HIS A 39 29.11 -23.46 9.82
C HIS A 39 28.14 -22.62 8.97
N PHE A 40 28.53 -21.43 8.48
CA PHE A 40 27.77 -20.69 7.45
C PHE A 40 28.18 -21.10 6.03
N LEU A 41 28.00 -22.39 5.70
CA LEU A 41 28.20 -22.94 4.35
C LEU A 41 27.06 -23.87 3.93
N LEU A 42 25.80 -23.43 4.11
CA LEU A 42 24.66 -23.95 3.33
C LEU A 42 23.47 -22.98 3.17
N HIS A 43 23.69 -21.69 3.41
CA HIS A 43 22.84 -20.62 2.89
C HIS A 43 23.70 -19.61 2.16
N ALA A 44 24.08 -19.95 0.91
CA ALA A 44 24.49 -18.95 -0.06
C ALA A 44 23.26 -18.12 -0.44
N GLN A 45 22.92 -17.14 0.41
CA GLN A 45 22.00 -16.08 0.04
C GLN A 45 22.64 -15.35 -1.15
N SER A 46 22.19 -15.70 -2.36
CA SER A 46 22.46 -14.88 -3.53
C SER A 46 21.92 -13.50 -3.21
N THR A 47 22.82 -12.53 -3.05
CA THR A 47 22.45 -11.14 -2.80
C THR A 47 21.68 -10.65 -4.02
N THR A 48 20.35 -10.68 -3.94
CA THR A 48 19.44 -10.35 -5.04
C THR A 48 19.55 -8.86 -5.36
N GLN A 49 20.54 -8.54 -6.19
CA GLN A 49 20.92 -7.18 -6.50
C GLN A 49 19.75 -6.46 -7.17
N ALA A 50 19.31 -5.36 -6.56
CA ALA A 50 18.28 -4.49 -7.11
C ALA A 50 18.79 -3.80 -8.39
N CYS A 51 17.88 -3.51 -9.32
CA CYS A 51 18.17 -2.70 -10.50
C CYS A 51 17.86 -1.22 -10.21
N ASP A 52 18.74 -0.32 -10.63
CA ASP A 52 18.45 1.13 -10.61
C ASP A 52 17.45 1.53 -11.71
N ALA A 53 16.79 2.67 -11.54
CA ALA A 53 15.89 3.24 -12.53
C ALA A 53 16.58 3.46 -13.90
N PRO A 54 16.04 2.93 -15.00
CA PRO A 54 16.68 3.04 -16.31
C PRO A 54 16.43 4.42 -16.95
N THR A 55 17.50 5.10 -17.37
CA THR A 55 17.39 6.35 -18.12
C THR A 55 16.75 6.12 -19.50
N LEU A 56 15.61 6.78 -19.75
CA LEU A 56 14.85 6.67 -21.00
C LEU A 56 14.60 8.06 -21.62
N ASP A 57 15.41 8.43 -22.62
CA ASP A 57 15.22 9.71 -23.33
C ASP A 57 14.04 9.65 -24.31
N GLY A 58 13.12 10.61 -24.21
CA GLY A 58 11.94 10.73 -25.08
C GLY A 58 10.93 9.59 -24.91
N GLY A 59 10.78 9.08 -23.69
CA GLY A 59 9.78 8.08 -23.29
C GLY A 59 9.53 8.13 -21.78
N PHE A 60 8.67 7.25 -21.28
CA PHE A 60 8.45 7.06 -19.85
C PHE A 60 8.17 5.58 -19.52
N PHE A 61 8.14 5.27 -18.22
CA PHE A 61 7.96 3.91 -17.70
C PHE A 61 7.09 3.87 -16.44
N ALA A 62 6.49 2.71 -16.16
CA ALA A 62 5.66 2.42 -15.00
C ALA A 62 5.89 0.97 -14.49
N PRO A 63 5.84 0.73 -13.17
CA PRO A 63 5.70 1.72 -12.09
C PRO A 63 6.98 2.54 -11.94
N LYS A 64 6.87 3.79 -11.46
CA LYS A 64 8.03 4.67 -11.25
C LYS A 64 8.60 4.51 -9.84
N GLN A 65 9.81 3.96 -9.76
CA GLN A 65 10.60 3.77 -8.53
C GLN A 65 12.07 4.16 -8.80
N GLU A 66 12.85 4.42 -7.75
CA GLU A 66 14.29 4.71 -7.87
C GLU A 66 15.12 3.43 -7.99
N THR A 67 14.73 2.38 -7.26
CA THR A 67 15.34 1.04 -7.29
C THR A 67 14.24 -0.03 -7.35
N TYR A 68 14.55 -1.18 -7.97
CA TYR A 68 13.59 -2.23 -8.29
C TYR A 68 14.13 -3.59 -7.83
N SER A 69 13.32 -4.38 -7.14
CA SER A 69 13.72 -5.69 -6.65
C SER A 69 13.78 -6.75 -7.76
N GLN A 70 14.52 -7.83 -7.50
CA GLN A 70 14.65 -9.00 -8.37
C GLN A 70 13.28 -9.48 -8.90
N GLY A 71 13.17 -9.66 -10.21
CA GLY A 71 11.94 -10.13 -10.87
C GLY A 71 10.89 -9.04 -11.13
N THR A 72 11.11 -7.80 -10.68
CA THR A 72 10.19 -6.69 -10.98
C THR A 72 10.13 -6.43 -12.50
N LYS A 73 8.92 -6.36 -13.05
CA LYS A 73 8.66 -6.00 -14.45
C LYS A 73 8.38 -4.51 -14.57
N LEU A 74 9.14 -3.84 -15.41
CA LEU A 74 8.99 -2.43 -15.77
C LEU A 74 8.41 -2.31 -17.17
N SER A 75 7.30 -1.60 -17.30
CA SER A 75 6.61 -1.38 -18.57
C SER A 75 6.96 0.01 -19.10
N TYR A 76 7.31 0.15 -20.39
CA TYR A 76 7.79 1.42 -20.94
C TYR A 76 7.30 1.71 -22.36
N THR A 77 7.24 3.00 -22.70
CA THR A 77 6.69 3.52 -23.97
C THR A 77 7.45 4.77 -24.41
N CYS A 78 7.39 5.08 -25.71
CA CYS A 78 8.05 6.26 -26.29
C CYS A 78 7.06 7.40 -26.54
N ASN A 79 7.53 8.64 -26.40
CA ASN A 79 6.75 9.85 -26.63
C ASN A 79 6.53 10.09 -28.12
N GLU A 80 5.71 11.09 -28.47
CA GLU A 80 5.43 11.41 -29.86
C GLU A 80 6.71 11.73 -30.66
N GLY A 81 6.73 11.34 -31.94
CA GLY A 81 7.92 11.44 -32.80
C GLY A 81 8.98 10.35 -32.60
N ARG A 82 8.90 9.54 -31.54
CA ARG A 82 9.81 8.39 -31.29
C ARG A 82 9.11 7.04 -31.42
N THR A 83 9.89 5.96 -31.47
CA THR A 83 9.46 4.56 -31.46
C THR A 83 10.41 3.71 -30.61
N LEU A 84 9.96 2.53 -30.20
CA LEU A 84 10.84 1.54 -29.60
C LEU A 84 11.88 1.03 -30.62
N ALA A 85 12.99 0.49 -30.11
CA ALA A 85 13.95 -0.27 -30.93
C ALA A 85 13.45 -1.68 -31.33
N MET A 86 12.29 -2.09 -30.81
CA MET A 86 11.61 -3.36 -31.09
C MET A 86 10.19 -3.12 -31.64
N LYS A 87 9.57 -4.16 -32.18
CA LYS A 87 8.19 -4.10 -32.70
C LYS A 87 7.19 -3.85 -31.57
N GLY A 88 6.14 -3.08 -31.86
CA GLY A 88 5.16 -2.61 -30.87
C GLY A 88 5.30 -1.13 -30.54
N TRP A 89 4.48 -0.64 -29.61
CA TRP A 89 4.52 0.75 -29.13
C TRP A 89 4.82 0.90 -27.63
N TRP A 90 4.71 -0.21 -26.89
CA TRP A 90 5.07 -0.40 -25.49
C TRP A 90 5.81 -1.75 -25.36
N ALA A 91 6.62 -1.91 -24.32
CA ALA A 91 7.36 -3.13 -24.02
C ALA A 91 7.60 -3.30 -22.51
N THR A 92 8.08 -4.48 -22.09
CA THR A 92 8.30 -4.84 -20.68
C THR A 92 9.71 -5.41 -20.46
N SER A 93 10.52 -4.74 -19.63
CA SER A 93 11.84 -5.23 -19.20
C SER A 93 11.77 -5.75 -17.77
N THR A 94 12.49 -6.83 -17.45
CA THR A 94 12.46 -7.46 -16.12
C THR A 94 13.81 -7.29 -15.43
N CYS A 95 13.82 -6.96 -14.14
CA CYS A 95 15.04 -6.87 -13.35
C CYS A 95 15.60 -8.26 -12.99
N HIS A 96 16.85 -8.53 -13.37
CA HIS A 96 17.57 -9.76 -13.06
C HIS A 96 19.01 -9.47 -12.65
N ASN A 97 19.33 -9.73 -11.38
CA ASN A 97 20.67 -9.64 -10.78
C ASN A 97 21.32 -8.27 -11.05
N GLY A 98 20.63 -7.19 -10.68
CA GLY A 98 21.08 -5.82 -10.88
C GLY A 98 21.01 -5.30 -12.32
N LYS A 99 20.51 -6.09 -13.28
CA LYS A 99 20.46 -5.73 -14.69
C LYS A 99 19.06 -5.92 -15.29
N TRP A 100 18.63 -4.95 -16.08
CA TRP A 100 17.42 -5.05 -16.89
C TRP A 100 17.59 -6.06 -18.04
N SER A 101 16.59 -6.91 -18.28
CA SER A 101 16.61 -7.97 -19.31
C SER A 101 16.92 -7.45 -20.71
N HIS A 102 16.48 -6.23 -21.00
CA HIS A 102 16.97 -5.35 -22.06
C HIS A 102 16.88 -3.90 -21.59
N GLN A 103 17.76 -3.02 -22.10
CA GLN A 103 17.72 -1.60 -21.74
C GLN A 103 16.52 -0.91 -22.41
N PRO A 104 15.65 -0.22 -21.67
CA PRO A 104 14.63 0.66 -22.26
C PRO A 104 15.27 1.74 -23.13
N GLN A 105 14.91 1.79 -24.42
CA GLN A 105 15.43 2.77 -25.37
C GLN A 105 14.36 3.18 -26.40
N CYS A 106 14.30 4.49 -26.65
CA CYS A 106 13.44 5.11 -27.66
C CYS A 106 14.28 5.72 -28.77
N ILE A 107 14.19 5.15 -29.97
CA ILE A 107 14.81 5.70 -31.17
C ILE A 107 13.93 6.81 -31.76
N GLY A 108 14.54 7.85 -32.30
CA GLY A 108 13.81 8.80 -33.14
C GLY A 108 13.23 8.09 -34.35
N LYS A 109 12.08 8.56 -34.87
CA LYS A 109 11.59 8.18 -36.19
C LYS A 109 12.56 8.71 -37.25
N SER A 110 13.66 7.98 -37.48
CA SER A 110 14.55 8.21 -38.60
C SER A 110 13.68 8.24 -39.85
N SER A 111 13.79 9.32 -40.61
CA SER A 111 13.33 9.42 -42.00
C SER A 111 14.23 8.53 -42.87
N THR A 112 14.17 7.23 -42.58
CA THR A 112 14.55 6.14 -43.47
C THR A 112 13.77 6.38 -44.75
N ASN A 113 14.45 7.03 -45.69
CA ASN A 113 13.97 7.31 -47.02
C ASN A 113 13.61 5.95 -47.62
N LYS A 114 12.31 5.60 -47.59
CA LYS A 114 11.74 4.40 -48.21
C LYS A 114 11.84 4.61 -49.71
N ARG A 115 13.08 4.49 -50.20
CA ARG A 115 13.44 4.37 -51.60
C ARG A 115 12.73 3.13 -52.09
N SER A 116 11.57 3.34 -52.71
CA SER A 116 10.71 2.25 -53.15
C SER A 116 11.52 1.35 -54.07
N CYS A 117 11.65 0.07 -53.69
CA CYS A 117 12.23 -0.95 -54.54
C CYS A 117 11.21 -1.29 -55.63
N CYS A 118 11.05 -0.38 -56.60
CA CYS A 118 10.34 -0.63 -57.84
C CYS A 118 11.19 -1.64 -58.65
N GLY A 119 10.89 -2.93 -58.49
CA GLY A 119 11.88 -4.00 -58.67
C GLY A 119 11.30 -5.38 -58.98
N ILE A 120 10.41 -5.45 -59.98
CA ILE A 120 10.13 -6.61 -60.85
C ILE A 120 9.63 -7.93 -60.19
N ASN A 121 8.34 -8.23 -60.43
CA ASN A 121 7.63 -9.53 -60.58
C ASN A 121 8.05 -10.81 -59.81
N ASN A 122 7.00 -11.50 -59.31
CA ASN A 122 6.92 -12.93 -58.95
C ASN A 122 7.74 -13.34 -57.70
N VAL A 123 7.23 -14.08 -56.71
CA VAL A 123 6.06 -14.98 -56.63
C VAL A 123 5.34 -14.79 -55.28
N PHE A 124 4.00 -14.79 -55.26
CA PHE A 124 3.22 -14.94 -54.03
C PHE A 124 3.04 -16.43 -53.68
N GLU A 125 3.98 -17.03 -52.94
CA GLU A 125 3.69 -18.29 -52.23
C GLU A 125 2.85 -17.97 -50.98
N SER A 126 1.53 -18.05 -51.12
CA SER A 126 0.56 -17.89 -50.03
C SER A 126 0.55 -19.08 -49.07
N LYS A 127 1.65 -19.30 -48.34
CA LYS A 127 1.78 -20.31 -47.27
C LYS A 127 1.89 -19.69 -45.88
N SER A 128 0.80 -19.06 -45.46
CA SER A 128 0.45 -19.00 -44.04
C SER A 128 -1.02 -19.39 -43.91
N ASN A 129 -1.29 -20.63 -43.55
CA ASN A 129 -2.65 -21.12 -43.28
C ASN A 129 -3.08 -20.64 -41.88
N PHE A 130 -3.19 -19.32 -41.74
CA PHE A 130 -3.46 -18.65 -40.48
C PHE A 130 -4.97 -18.69 -40.23
N THR A 131 -5.43 -19.74 -39.54
CA THR A 131 -6.76 -19.77 -38.92
C THR A 131 -6.78 -18.80 -37.74
N GLU A 132 -6.73 -17.51 -38.06
CA GLU A 132 -6.84 -16.44 -37.09
C GLU A 132 -8.20 -16.57 -36.43
N SER A 133 -8.20 -16.75 -35.10
CA SER A 133 -9.45 -16.85 -34.35
C SER A 133 -10.21 -15.55 -34.55
N MET A 134 -11.38 -15.60 -35.19
CA MET A 134 -12.15 -14.40 -35.63
C MET A 134 -12.58 -13.46 -34.48
N ASN A 135 -12.25 -13.80 -33.23
CA ASN A 135 -12.53 -13.00 -32.04
C ASN A 135 -11.26 -12.52 -31.30
N ALA A 136 -10.06 -12.92 -31.76
CA ALA A 136 -8.78 -12.51 -31.18
C ALA A 136 -8.39 -11.10 -31.67
N CYS A 137 -7.81 -10.29 -30.78
CA CYS A 137 -7.42 -8.92 -31.07
C CYS A 137 -5.93 -8.81 -31.36
N SER A 138 -5.54 -7.83 -32.18
CA SER A 138 -4.14 -7.42 -32.33
C SER A 138 -3.64 -6.65 -31.10
N VAL A 139 -2.40 -6.13 -31.14
CA VAL A 139 -1.83 -5.25 -30.11
C VAL A 139 -2.82 -4.13 -29.70
N PRO A 140 -3.07 -3.90 -28.40
CA PRO A 140 -3.93 -2.84 -27.89
C PRO A 140 -3.65 -1.44 -28.47
N PRO A 141 -4.66 -0.55 -28.53
CA PRO A 141 -4.49 0.81 -29.04
C PRO A 141 -3.50 1.62 -28.19
N LYS A 142 -2.66 2.44 -28.84
CA LYS A 142 -1.82 3.41 -28.14
C LYS A 142 -2.66 4.58 -27.65
N ILE A 143 -2.67 4.79 -26.34
CA ILE A 143 -3.26 5.94 -25.68
C ILE A 143 -2.14 6.96 -25.43
N PRO A 144 -2.29 8.25 -25.79
CA PRO A 144 -1.33 9.29 -25.44
C PRO A 144 -1.14 9.38 -23.93
N HIS A 145 0.10 9.57 -23.48
CA HIS A 145 0.44 9.66 -22.05
C HIS A 145 -0.05 8.46 -21.23
N ALA A 146 -0.06 7.25 -21.82
CA ALA A 146 -0.31 5.99 -21.14
C ALA A 146 0.64 4.86 -21.57
N VAL A 147 0.87 3.91 -20.67
CA VAL A 147 1.56 2.63 -20.90
C VAL A 147 0.71 1.49 -20.34
N ILE A 148 0.83 0.29 -20.91
CA ILE A 148 0.16 -0.90 -20.37
C ILE A 148 1.02 -1.48 -19.24
N VAL A 149 0.38 -1.96 -18.18
CA VAL A 149 1.02 -2.52 -16.98
C VAL A 149 0.42 -3.89 -16.61
N HIS A 150 1.14 -4.65 -15.79
CA HIS A 150 0.77 -6.00 -15.32
C HIS A 150 0.60 -7.08 -16.41
N GLN A 151 1.02 -6.80 -17.65
CA GLN A 151 0.89 -7.69 -18.80
C GLN A 151 2.19 -7.71 -19.61
N ASP A 152 2.60 -8.87 -20.13
CA ASP A 152 3.75 -8.98 -21.04
C ASP A 152 3.37 -8.61 -22.48
N TYR A 153 4.32 -8.09 -23.27
CA TYR A 153 4.09 -7.76 -24.67
C TYR A 153 3.74 -9.00 -25.51
N GLN A 154 2.65 -8.91 -26.27
CA GLN A 154 2.15 -9.94 -27.20
C GLN A 154 1.68 -9.26 -28.49
N GLU A 155 1.71 -9.98 -29.62
CA GLU A 155 1.22 -9.44 -30.91
C GLU A 155 -0.28 -9.68 -31.15
N VAL A 156 -0.81 -10.76 -30.54
CA VAL A 156 -2.19 -11.23 -30.66
C VAL A 156 -2.68 -11.62 -29.27
N PHE A 157 -3.92 -11.25 -28.94
CA PHE A 157 -4.57 -11.46 -27.65
C PHE A 157 -5.87 -12.24 -27.83
N ALA A 158 -6.17 -13.16 -26.91
CA ALA A 158 -7.39 -13.96 -26.98
C ALA A 158 -8.66 -13.13 -26.69
N ALA A 159 -9.80 -13.54 -27.25
CA ALA A 159 -11.09 -12.97 -26.89
C ALA A 159 -11.31 -13.02 -25.37
N GLY A 160 -11.74 -11.90 -24.78
CA GLY A 160 -11.87 -11.73 -23.33
C GLY A 160 -10.58 -11.36 -22.58
N SER A 161 -9.43 -11.23 -23.26
CA SER A 161 -8.21 -10.69 -22.64
C SER A 161 -8.41 -9.25 -22.19
N GLU A 162 -7.96 -8.91 -20.99
CA GLU A 162 -7.99 -7.57 -20.42
C GLU A 162 -6.57 -7.01 -20.31
N VAL A 163 -6.39 -5.71 -20.60
CA VAL A 163 -5.15 -4.96 -20.37
C VAL A 163 -5.40 -3.73 -19.50
N GLN A 164 -4.50 -3.46 -18.56
CA GLN A 164 -4.56 -2.29 -17.69
C GLN A 164 -3.62 -1.20 -18.20
N TYR A 165 -4.09 0.04 -18.24
CA TYR A 165 -3.30 1.22 -18.58
C TYR A 165 -2.97 2.04 -17.32
N GLU A 166 -1.74 2.55 -17.28
CA GLU A 166 -1.26 3.54 -16.31
C GLU A 166 -0.86 4.81 -17.06
N CYS A 167 -1.28 5.98 -16.56
CA CYS A 167 -0.96 7.26 -17.19
C CYS A 167 0.46 7.72 -16.81
N GLU A 168 1.08 8.54 -17.67
CA GLU A 168 2.32 9.25 -17.38
C GLU A 168 2.16 10.20 -16.17
N ASP A 169 3.25 10.47 -15.44
CA ASP A 169 3.25 11.40 -14.30
C ASP A 169 2.61 12.75 -14.65
N GLY A 170 1.66 13.19 -13.83
CA GLY A 170 0.92 14.43 -14.03
C GLY A 170 -0.26 14.33 -15.03
N TYR A 171 -0.55 13.13 -15.55
CA TYR A 171 -1.76 12.82 -16.29
C TYR A 171 -2.66 11.87 -15.48
N THR A 172 -3.98 11.93 -15.71
CA THR A 172 -4.94 10.98 -15.14
C THR A 172 -6.01 10.58 -16.13
N ALA A 173 -6.53 9.37 -15.96
CA ALA A 173 -7.72 8.90 -16.65
C ALA A 173 -8.93 9.77 -16.31
N GLU A 174 -9.57 10.33 -17.34
CA GLU A 174 -10.88 10.97 -17.20
C GLU A 174 -11.96 9.91 -16.98
N GLY A 175 -12.78 10.08 -15.92
CA GLY A 175 -13.73 9.08 -15.45
C GLY A 175 -13.07 8.05 -14.51
N ALA A 176 -13.55 8.00 -13.26
CA ALA A 176 -12.84 7.37 -12.13
C ALA A 176 -12.72 5.82 -12.15
N HIS A 177 -13.15 5.13 -13.22
CA HIS A 177 -13.36 3.66 -13.19
C HIS A 177 -12.67 2.87 -14.31
N ASN A 178 -12.32 3.47 -15.46
CA ASN A 178 -11.99 2.72 -16.68
C ASN A 178 -10.47 2.70 -17.00
N LYS A 179 -9.62 2.28 -16.06
CA LYS A 179 -8.17 2.04 -16.32
C LYS A 179 -7.89 0.80 -17.21
N LYS A 180 -8.91 0.18 -17.81
CA LYS A 180 -8.86 -1.15 -18.43
C LYS A 180 -9.46 -1.14 -19.82
N SER A 181 -8.95 -1.98 -20.70
CA SER A 181 -9.52 -2.29 -22.02
C SER A 181 -9.62 -3.80 -22.18
N VAL A 182 -10.67 -4.29 -22.86
CA VAL A 182 -10.97 -5.71 -23.02
C VAL A 182 -11.07 -6.04 -24.50
N CYS A 183 -10.51 -7.17 -24.91
CA CYS A 183 -10.63 -7.71 -26.25
C CYS A 183 -12.02 -8.35 -26.44
N THR A 184 -12.85 -7.74 -27.30
CA THR A 184 -14.21 -8.19 -27.60
C THR A 184 -14.37 -8.36 -29.12
N GLN A 185 -14.54 -9.61 -29.57
CA GLN A 185 -14.81 -9.94 -30.99
C GLN A 185 -13.80 -9.28 -31.96
N GLY A 186 -12.50 -9.43 -31.68
CA GLY A 186 -11.41 -8.88 -32.48
C GLY A 186 -11.14 -7.38 -32.30
N SER A 187 -11.97 -6.65 -31.56
CA SER A 187 -11.81 -5.22 -31.26
C SER A 187 -11.60 -4.95 -29.77
N TRP A 188 -10.74 -3.99 -29.44
CA TRP A 188 -10.54 -3.52 -28.06
C TRP A 188 -11.63 -2.53 -27.64
N THR A 189 -12.14 -2.65 -26.41
CA THR A 189 -13.01 -1.63 -25.82
C THR A 189 -12.25 -0.34 -25.53
N GLN A 190 -12.97 0.79 -25.43
CA GLN A 190 -12.37 2.10 -25.17
C GLN A 190 -11.64 2.13 -23.82
N GLY A 191 -10.31 2.31 -23.86
CA GLY A 191 -9.48 2.55 -22.68
C GLY A 191 -9.54 4.01 -22.18
N PRO A 192 -8.78 4.36 -21.14
CA PRO A 192 -8.86 5.66 -20.48
C PRO A 192 -8.30 6.82 -21.32
N THR A 193 -8.95 7.98 -21.29
CA THR A 193 -8.33 9.23 -21.75
C THR A 193 -7.39 9.75 -20.67
N CYS A 194 -6.08 9.58 -20.83
CA CYS A 194 -5.08 10.20 -19.94
C CYS A 194 -4.88 11.68 -20.31
N SER A 195 -5.62 12.59 -19.66
CA SER A 195 -5.42 14.04 -19.82
C SER A 195 -4.51 14.60 -18.72
N LYS A 196 -3.80 15.68 -19.02
CA LYS A 196 -2.87 16.32 -18.08
C LYS A 196 -3.66 17.03 -16.97
N TRP A 197 -3.11 17.11 -15.76
CA TRP A 197 -3.60 18.03 -14.71
C TRP A 197 -3.29 19.51 -15.03
N THR A 198 -3.79 19.99 -16.17
CA THR A 198 -4.23 21.38 -16.28
C THR A 198 -5.56 21.48 -15.53
N HIS A 199 -5.53 22.06 -14.32
CA HIS A 199 -6.68 22.12 -13.39
C HIS A 199 -8.01 22.40 -14.12
N SER A 200 -8.98 21.49 -13.99
CA SER A 200 -10.29 21.46 -14.69
C SER A 200 -10.75 22.80 -15.27
N LEU A 201 -10.45 23.01 -16.55
CA LEU A 201 -10.63 24.30 -17.22
C LEU A 201 -12.07 24.46 -17.72
N ILE A 202 -12.89 25.20 -16.98
CA ILE A 202 -14.17 25.72 -17.50
C ILE A 202 -13.85 26.92 -18.41
N CYS A 203 -13.43 26.64 -19.65
CA CYS A 203 -13.14 27.64 -20.67
C CYS A 203 -14.41 28.35 -21.15
N PHE A 204 -14.88 29.35 -20.41
CA PHE A 204 -16.10 30.09 -20.78
C PHE A 204 -15.96 30.89 -22.08
N GLN A 205 -14.75 31.35 -22.43
CA GLN A 205 -14.34 31.68 -23.80
C GLN A 205 -12.84 31.46 -23.99
N LYS A 206 -12.43 31.43 -25.27
CA LYS A 206 -11.19 30.88 -25.85
C LYS A 206 -9.83 31.35 -25.28
N TYR A 207 -9.78 32.37 -24.41
CA TYR A 207 -8.53 33.00 -23.95
C TYR A 207 -8.49 33.40 -22.47
N SER A 208 -9.34 32.84 -21.59
CA SER A 208 -9.16 33.02 -20.14
C SER A 208 -9.49 31.76 -19.34
N CYS A 209 -8.55 31.36 -18.48
CA CYS A 209 -8.61 30.19 -17.60
C CYS A 209 -8.69 30.68 -16.16
N VAL A 210 -9.89 30.73 -15.59
CA VAL A 210 -10.08 31.14 -14.19
C VAL A 210 -9.95 29.93 -13.27
N PHE A 211 -8.95 29.94 -12.39
CA PHE A 211 -8.82 28.92 -11.35
C PHE A 211 -9.98 29.04 -10.35
N ILE A 212 -10.73 27.95 -10.16
CA ILE A 212 -11.71 27.86 -9.07
C ILE A 212 -10.93 27.66 -7.76
N SER A 213 -10.58 28.78 -7.12
CA SER A 213 -9.97 28.78 -5.80
C SER A 213 -10.95 28.33 -4.72
N VAL A 214 -10.43 27.98 -3.54
CA VAL A 214 -11.22 27.67 -2.32
C VAL A 214 -12.28 28.75 -2.03
N GLN A 215 -12.01 30.01 -2.40
CA GLN A 215 -12.90 31.17 -2.21
C GLN A 215 -14.09 31.25 -3.21
N ASN A 216 -14.13 30.40 -4.24
CA ASN A 216 -15.25 30.34 -5.19
C ASN A 216 -16.37 29.40 -4.72
N CYS A 217 -16.10 28.60 -3.69
CA CYS A 217 -17.10 27.85 -2.94
C CYS A 217 -17.69 28.72 -1.82
N GLY A 218 -18.75 28.22 -1.17
CA GLY A 218 -19.31 28.84 0.03
C GLY A 218 -18.41 28.70 1.26
N ASN A 219 -19.02 28.79 2.45
CA ASN A 219 -18.30 28.62 3.71
C ASN A 219 -17.54 27.28 3.77
N ILE A 220 -16.38 27.29 4.42
CA ILE A 220 -15.57 26.08 4.68
C ILE A 220 -16.40 25.07 5.49
N PRO A 221 -16.48 23.79 5.10
CA PRO A 221 -17.23 22.78 5.84
C PRO A 221 -16.68 22.59 7.25
N VAL A 222 -17.57 22.64 8.24
CA VAL A 222 -17.25 22.23 9.62
C VAL A 222 -17.41 20.71 9.69
N ILE A 223 -16.34 20.01 10.02
CA ILE A 223 -16.31 18.56 10.20
C ILE A 223 -16.08 18.30 11.69
N GLU A 224 -16.92 17.48 12.30
CA GLU A 224 -16.85 17.20 13.74
C GLU A 224 -15.50 16.56 14.10
N ASN A 225 -14.96 16.92 15.26
CA ASN A 225 -13.64 16.45 15.74
C ASN A 225 -12.48 16.69 14.74
N ALA A 226 -12.60 17.71 13.89
CA ALA A 226 -11.60 18.11 12.91
C ALA A 226 -11.31 19.62 12.94
N PHE A 227 -10.24 20.03 12.27
CA PHE A 227 -10.01 21.40 11.85
C PHE A 227 -9.55 21.45 10.38
N ALA A 228 -10.04 22.45 9.64
CA ALA A 228 -9.69 22.68 8.26
C ALA A 228 -8.36 23.43 8.15
N LEU A 229 -7.46 22.93 7.31
CA LEU A 229 -6.18 23.56 7.00
C LEU A 229 -6.17 23.98 5.52
N GLN A 230 -6.16 25.29 5.27
CA GLN A 230 -6.00 25.82 3.92
C GLN A 230 -4.52 25.79 3.50
N THR A 231 -4.01 24.59 3.22
CA THR A 231 -2.65 24.36 2.70
C THR A 231 -2.44 24.93 1.30
N SER A 232 -3.53 25.24 0.57
CA SER A 232 -3.52 25.64 -0.82
C SER A 232 -4.63 26.63 -1.14
N GLN A 233 -4.43 27.46 -2.16
CA GLN A 233 -5.48 28.29 -2.75
C GLN A 233 -6.53 27.47 -3.54
N TYR A 234 -6.29 26.18 -3.79
CA TYR A 234 -7.17 25.31 -4.59
C TYR A 234 -7.83 24.15 -3.82
N TYR A 235 -7.34 23.84 -2.61
CA TYR A 235 -7.86 22.73 -1.81
C TYR A 235 -7.62 22.94 -0.30
N LEU A 236 -8.47 22.30 0.50
CA LEU A 236 -8.34 22.16 1.94
C LEU A 236 -7.78 20.77 2.25
N THR A 237 -6.97 20.67 3.30
CA THR A 237 -6.78 19.41 4.03
C THR A 237 -7.55 19.47 5.34
N TYR A 238 -7.89 18.32 5.93
CA TYR A 238 -8.48 18.26 7.26
C TYR A 238 -7.56 17.47 8.18
N GLN A 239 -7.35 18.00 9.39
CA GLN A 239 -6.65 17.31 10.45
C GLN A 239 -7.63 17.00 11.57
N CYS A 240 -7.75 15.72 11.93
CA CYS A 240 -8.56 15.30 13.07
C CYS A 240 -7.91 15.72 14.39
N GLN A 241 -8.73 15.96 15.39
CA GLN A 241 -8.29 16.20 16.76
C GLN A 241 -7.58 14.96 17.35
N ARG A 242 -6.87 15.16 18.47
CA ARG A 242 -6.20 14.07 19.19
C ARG A 242 -7.23 12.98 19.55
N LEU A 243 -6.81 11.72 19.47
CA LEU A 243 -7.65 10.52 19.63
C LEU A 243 -8.68 10.25 18.51
N TYR A 244 -8.65 10.98 17.39
CA TYR A 244 -9.44 10.68 16.19
C TYR A 244 -8.55 10.27 14.99
N ARG A 245 -9.15 9.61 13.98
CA ARG A 245 -8.53 9.24 12.70
C ARG A 245 -9.39 9.71 11.53
N LEU A 246 -8.74 10.20 10.48
CA LEU A 246 -9.42 10.59 9.25
C LEU A 246 -9.86 9.33 8.48
N VAL A 247 -11.09 9.36 7.96
CA VAL A 247 -11.66 8.33 7.08
C VAL A 247 -12.33 9.05 5.91
N GLY A 248 -12.07 8.60 4.67
CA GLY A 248 -12.50 9.32 3.47
C GLY A 248 -11.37 10.13 2.82
N PRO A 249 -11.67 11.18 2.04
CA PRO A 249 -10.67 11.90 1.26
C PRO A 249 -9.78 12.82 2.10
N GLU A 250 -8.46 12.72 1.90
CA GLU A 250 -7.45 13.57 2.56
C GLU A 250 -7.51 15.05 2.12
N THR A 251 -7.96 15.31 0.88
CA THR A 251 -8.11 16.67 0.33
C THR A 251 -9.55 16.93 -0.11
N VAL A 252 -10.10 18.07 0.35
CA VAL A 252 -11.41 18.58 -0.07
C VAL A 252 -11.20 19.72 -1.05
N LYS A 253 -11.90 19.69 -2.19
CA LYS A 253 -11.69 20.57 -3.34
C LYS A 253 -12.96 21.33 -3.66
N CYS A 254 -12.83 22.56 -4.17
CA CYS A 254 -13.98 23.25 -4.76
C CYS A 254 -14.21 22.72 -6.19
N ILE A 255 -15.37 22.14 -6.47
CA ILE A 255 -15.70 21.55 -7.77
C ILE A 255 -16.43 22.56 -8.68
N SER A 256 -16.55 22.23 -9.97
CA SER A 256 -17.07 23.10 -11.04
C SER A 256 -18.46 23.71 -10.77
N SER A 257 -19.29 23.04 -9.96
CA SER A 257 -20.61 23.48 -9.52
C SER A 257 -20.58 24.50 -8.36
N ARG A 258 -19.39 24.97 -7.93
CA ARG A 258 -19.17 25.80 -6.72
C ARG A 258 -19.57 25.11 -5.40
N MET A 259 -19.64 23.79 -5.41
CA MET A 259 -19.81 22.96 -4.22
C MET A 259 -18.46 22.38 -3.79
N TRP A 260 -18.38 21.90 -2.56
CA TRP A 260 -17.25 21.10 -2.11
C TRP A 260 -17.34 19.68 -2.69
N SER A 261 -16.19 19.02 -2.85
CA SER A 261 -16.10 17.58 -3.08
C SER A 261 -16.59 16.80 -1.84
N ASP A 262 -16.57 15.47 -1.94
CA ASP A 262 -16.77 14.58 -0.80
C ASP A 262 -15.92 15.01 0.40
N LEU A 263 -16.49 14.87 1.60
CA LEU A 263 -15.89 15.30 2.87
C LEU A 263 -15.37 14.09 3.66
N PRO A 264 -14.24 14.20 4.37
CA PRO A 264 -13.80 13.19 5.32
C PRO A 264 -14.64 13.18 6.60
N GLU A 265 -14.50 12.09 7.35
CA GLU A 265 -15.06 11.88 8.68
C GLU A 265 -13.91 11.66 9.67
N CYS A 266 -13.93 12.34 10.82
CA CYS A 266 -12.98 12.08 11.91
C CYS A 266 -13.60 11.07 12.89
N ARG A 267 -13.25 9.80 12.72
CA ARG A 267 -13.79 8.68 13.51
C ARG A 267 -12.89 8.40 14.72
N ALA A 268 -13.47 8.02 15.86
CA ALA A 268 -12.71 7.83 17.10
C ALA A 268 -11.65 6.71 17.00
N LYS A 269 -10.53 6.88 17.71
CA LYS A 269 -9.51 5.85 18.01
C LYS A 269 -9.69 5.26 19.42
N PHE A 270 -10.82 5.54 20.05
CA PHE A 270 -11.17 5.06 21.39
C PHE A 270 -12.62 4.56 21.37
N CYS A 271 -12.98 3.80 22.39
CA CYS A 271 -14.34 3.37 22.64
C CYS A 271 -14.88 4.12 23.86
N ALA A 272 -16.14 4.56 23.80
CA ALA A 272 -16.86 5.15 24.92
C ALA A 272 -17.91 4.15 25.42
N VAL A 273 -17.80 3.76 26.69
CA VAL A 273 -18.65 2.75 27.34
C VAL A 273 -19.47 3.47 28.41
N ASN A 274 -20.73 3.79 28.11
CA ASN A 274 -21.62 4.39 29.11
C ASN A 274 -22.18 3.30 30.03
N THR A 275 -21.72 3.27 31.28
CA THR A 275 -22.20 2.32 32.29
C THR A 275 -23.61 2.64 32.81
N ASN A 276 -24.14 3.81 32.51
CA ASN A 276 -25.49 4.21 32.92
C ASN A 276 -26.59 3.65 32.00
N ASP A 277 -26.24 3.31 30.75
CA ASP A 277 -27.18 2.86 29.72
C ASP A 277 -27.31 1.33 29.67
N ASN A 278 -26.44 0.59 30.36
CA ASN A 278 -26.49 -0.88 30.45
C ASN A 278 -26.60 -1.35 31.92
N PRO A 279 -27.72 -2.00 32.33
CA PRO A 279 -27.91 -2.50 33.70
C PRO A 279 -26.99 -3.67 34.10
N GLU A 280 -26.17 -4.21 33.19
CA GLU A 280 -25.11 -5.17 33.51
C GLU A 280 -23.91 -4.52 34.22
N TYR A 281 -23.75 -3.20 34.13
CA TYR A 281 -22.65 -2.45 34.73
C TYR A 281 -23.08 -1.71 36.00
N ILE A 282 -22.11 -1.42 36.88
CA ILE A 282 -22.33 -0.45 37.96
C ILE A 282 -22.26 0.96 37.37
N SER A 283 -23.28 1.77 37.61
CA SER A 283 -23.43 3.13 37.07
C SER A 283 -22.38 4.08 37.65
N VAL A 284 -21.33 4.34 36.88
CA VAL A 284 -20.21 5.25 37.19
C VAL A 284 -20.07 6.37 36.13
N GLY A 285 -20.78 6.24 34.99
CA GLY A 285 -20.71 7.15 33.84
C GLY A 285 -19.99 6.54 32.63
N THR A 286 -19.41 7.40 31.78
CA THR A 286 -18.74 6.98 30.55
C THR A 286 -17.26 6.67 30.79
N VAL A 287 -16.87 5.41 30.58
CA VAL A 287 -15.47 4.98 30.55
C VAL A 287 -14.93 5.14 29.11
N TYR A 288 -13.72 5.69 28.97
CA TYR A 288 -13.05 5.86 27.68
C TYR A 288 -11.83 4.94 27.61
N ILE A 289 -11.69 4.19 26.52
CA ILE A 289 -10.68 3.13 26.37
C ILE A 289 -9.98 3.31 25.01
N GLU A 290 -8.65 3.51 24.96
CA GLU A 290 -7.96 3.67 23.67
C GLU A 290 -7.92 2.35 22.87
N ASN A 291 -7.81 2.45 21.55
CA ASN A 291 -7.79 1.29 20.66
C ASN A 291 -6.59 0.37 20.91
N GLY A 292 -6.87 -0.86 21.31
CA GLY A 292 -5.89 -1.88 21.69
C GLY A 292 -5.74 -2.05 23.21
N GLU A 293 -6.27 -1.12 24.02
CA GLU A 293 -6.26 -1.20 25.46
C GLU A 293 -7.47 -1.97 26.01
N GLU A 294 -7.31 -2.51 27.21
CA GLU A 294 -8.38 -3.10 28.03
C GLU A 294 -8.45 -2.42 29.40
N GLU A 295 -9.68 -2.18 29.87
CA GLU A 295 -9.96 -1.54 31.14
C GLU A 295 -10.90 -2.37 32.02
N ARG A 296 -10.83 -2.16 33.33
CA ARG A 296 -11.65 -2.88 34.31
C ARG A 296 -12.93 -2.10 34.61
N VAL A 297 -14.07 -2.66 34.23
CA VAL A 297 -15.40 -2.08 34.52
C VAL A 297 -16.12 -2.95 35.55
N GLU A 298 -16.70 -2.33 36.59
CA GLU A 298 -17.48 -3.02 37.61
C GLU A 298 -18.85 -3.46 37.06
N CYS A 299 -19.29 -4.67 37.42
CA CYS A 299 -20.48 -5.29 36.85
C CYS A 299 -21.41 -5.90 37.89
N VAL A 300 -22.69 -6.02 37.56
CA VAL A 300 -23.73 -6.57 38.43
C VAL A 300 -23.95 -8.04 38.08
N LYS A 301 -23.80 -8.94 39.06
CA LYS A 301 -24.07 -10.38 38.88
C LYS A 301 -25.25 -10.85 39.74
N PRO A 302 -26.44 -11.05 39.15
CA PRO A 302 -27.62 -11.52 39.87
C PRO A 302 -27.36 -12.81 40.66
N HIS A 303 -27.94 -12.90 41.87
CA HIS A 303 -27.86 -14.04 42.79
C HIS A 303 -26.46 -14.45 43.28
N SER A 304 -25.41 -13.64 43.02
CA SER A 304 -24.07 -13.85 43.60
C SER A 304 -23.99 -13.30 45.04
N TRP A 305 -23.24 -13.99 45.91
CA TRP A 305 -23.04 -13.57 47.31
C TRP A 305 -21.84 -12.63 47.52
N SER A 306 -20.98 -12.45 46.51
CA SER A 306 -19.92 -11.44 46.54
C SER A 306 -20.46 -10.09 46.09
N LEU A 307 -20.00 -9.01 46.70
CA LEU A 307 -20.34 -7.64 46.27
C LEU A 307 -19.35 -7.08 45.25
N GLU A 308 -18.15 -7.67 45.12
CA GLU A 308 -17.11 -7.23 44.19
C GLU A 308 -17.09 -8.08 42.91
N HIS A 309 -17.54 -7.51 41.78
CA HIS A 309 -17.46 -8.12 40.46
C HIS A 309 -16.96 -7.14 39.39
N TYR A 310 -16.28 -7.67 38.37
CA TYR A 310 -15.73 -6.90 37.26
C TYR A 310 -15.77 -7.67 35.94
N THR A 311 -15.72 -6.92 34.84
CA THR A 311 -15.34 -7.44 33.52
C THR A 311 -14.14 -6.65 33.00
N MET A 312 -13.35 -7.28 32.13
CA MET A 312 -12.39 -6.57 31.28
C MET A 312 -13.12 -6.15 29.99
N VAL A 313 -13.01 -4.87 29.66
CA VAL A 313 -13.62 -4.27 28.46
C VAL A 313 -12.50 -3.74 27.57
N ARG A 314 -12.49 -4.14 26.30
CA ARG A 314 -11.40 -3.87 25.35
C ARG A 314 -11.93 -3.12 24.13
N CYS A 315 -11.14 -2.17 23.62
CA CYS A 315 -11.49 -1.46 22.38
C CYS A 315 -10.74 -2.01 21.16
N ILE A 316 -11.47 -2.47 20.14
CA ILE A 316 -10.89 -2.91 18.86
C ILE A 316 -11.51 -2.12 17.70
N ASN A 317 -10.70 -1.26 17.08
CA ASN A 317 -11.05 -0.42 15.92
C ASN A 317 -12.32 0.44 16.08
N GLY A 318 -12.68 0.79 17.33
CA GLY A 318 -13.91 1.49 17.69
C GLY A 318 -15.10 0.59 18.05
N ARG A 319 -14.91 -0.74 18.09
CA ARG A 319 -15.85 -1.71 18.67
C ARG A 319 -15.46 -2.04 20.10
N VAL A 320 -16.44 -2.05 20.99
CA VAL A 320 -16.32 -2.56 22.36
C VAL A 320 -16.44 -4.09 22.35
N GLU A 321 -15.53 -4.77 23.03
CA GLU A 321 -15.64 -6.17 23.42
C GLU A 321 -15.57 -6.27 24.95
N ALA A 322 -16.43 -7.06 25.57
CA ALA A 322 -16.44 -7.26 27.03
C ALA A 322 -16.37 -8.75 27.37
N THR A 323 -15.67 -9.09 28.46
CA THR A 323 -15.64 -10.46 29.00
C THR A 323 -16.87 -10.75 29.88
N GLU A 324 -17.07 -12.01 30.28
CA GLU A 324 -18.06 -12.34 31.30
C GLU A 324 -17.76 -11.68 32.65
N CYS A 325 -18.81 -11.33 33.40
CA CYS A 325 -18.71 -10.72 34.73
C CYS A 325 -18.12 -11.71 35.77
N LYS A 326 -16.89 -11.45 36.21
CA LYS A 326 -16.06 -12.25 37.13
C LYS A 326 -16.11 -11.71 38.56
N ASN A 327 -15.80 -12.58 39.52
CA ASN A 327 -15.82 -12.28 40.96
C ASN A 327 -14.39 -11.95 41.45
N LEU A 328 -14.19 -10.76 42.03
CA LEU A 328 -12.89 -10.27 42.52
C LEU A 328 -12.35 -11.07 43.70
N THR A 329 -13.20 -11.48 44.64
CA THR A 329 -12.77 -12.22 45.84
C THR A 329 -12.31 -13.63 45.48
N TYR A 330 -12.95 -14.27 44.50
CA TYR A 330 -12.49 -15.57 43.97
C TYR A 330 -11.12 -15.46 43.30
N ASP A 331 -10.94 -14.49 42.40
CA ASP A 331 -9.70 -14.33 41.62
C ASP A 331 -8.48 -13.96 42.50
N ARG A 332 -8.69 -13.13 43.53
CA ARG A 332 -7.69 -12.84 44.57
C ARG A 332 -7.29 -14.10 45.35
N ILE A 333 -8.24 -14.95 45.75
CA ILE A 333 -7.96 -16.18 46.49
C ILE A 333 -7.20 -17.19 45.60
N VAL A 334 -7.61 -17.38 44.35
CA VAL A 334 -6.90 -18.26 43.41
C VAL A 334 -5.46 -17.77 43.18
N THR A 335 -5.27 -16.48 42.94
CA THR A 335 -3.93 -15.89 42.75
C THR A 335 -3.05 -16.05 44.00
N ALA A 336 -3.62 -15.89 45.20
CA ALA A 336 -2.92 -16.18 46.46
C ALA A 336 -2.55 -17.66 46.58
N CYS A 337 -3.47 -18.60 46.32
CA CYS A 337 -3.19 -20.03 46.38
C CYS A 337 -2.10 -20.46 45.37
N VAL A 338 -2.11 -19.93 44.14
CA VAL A 338 -1.07 -20.20 43.13
C VAL A 338 0.30 -19.67 43.58
N SER A 339 0.37 -18.43 44.08
CA SER A 339 1.65 -17.85 44.54
C SER A 339 2.19 -18.53 45.80
N PHE A 340 1.34 -18.95 46.74
CA PHE A 340 1.74 -19.84 47.84
C PHE A 340 2.23 -21.21 47.34
N SER A 341 1.57 -21.81 46.35
CA SER A 341 2.00 -23.11 45.79
C SER A 341 3.39 -23.03 45.15
N PHE A 342 3.72 -21.93 44.46
CA PHE A 342 5.05 -21.67 43.92
C PHE A 342 6.10 -21.38 45.01
N SER A 343 5.70 -20.86 46.16
CA SER A 343 6.57 -20.66 47.33
C SER A 343 6.93 -21.99 48.00
N SER A 344 5.93 -22.85 48.26
CA SER A 344 6.13 -24.18 48.84
C SER A 344 6.84 -25.18 47.92
N SER A 345 6.94 -24.88 46.62
CA SER A 345 7.69 -25.68 45.63
C SER A 345 9.19 -25.32 45.53
N LYS A 346 9.73 -24.57 46.51
CA LYS A 346 11.12 -24.08 46.54
C LYS A 346 11.86 -24.33 47.87
N ILE A 347 11.39 -25.31 48.65
CA ILE A 347 12.00 -25.75 49.92
C ILE A 347 12.48 -27.20 49.75
#